data_AF-A0A813JCC7-F1
#
_entry.id   AF-A0A813JCC7-F1
#
_cell.length_a   1.000
_cell.length_b   1.000
_cell.length_c   1.000
_cell.angle_alpha   90.00
_cell.angle_beta   90.00
_cell.angle_gamma   90.00
#
_symmetry.space_group_name_H-M   'P 1'
#
loop_
_entity.id
_entity.type
_entity.pdbx_description
1 polymer ?
#
loop_
_entity_poly.entity_id
_entity_poly.type
_entity_poly.pdbx_seq_one_letter_code
_entity_poly.pdbx_strand_id
1 'polypeptide(L)'
;ELLFRGFLLTALLGKTSRGGDRWQQLRAVVLSSAAFGAFHCSPWQSHGLRPFLPTASLGVVFGLVFLKSGDLLAVVLVHQAWNGFHMLLLALLAGWGASPKALELAAICYA
;
A
#
# COMPACT_ATOMS: atom_id res chain seq x y z
N GLU A 1 -7.32 3.76 -0.12
CA GLU A 1 -7.43 3.73 1.37
C GLU A 1 -8.85 3.62 1.93
N LEU A 2 -9.89 4.19 1.31
CA LEU A 2 -11.28 4.07 1.80
C LEU A 2 -11.70 2.62 2.07
N LEU A 3 -11.50 1.72 1.09
CA LEU A 3 -11.84 0.30 1.25
C LEU A 3 -10.97 -0.41 2.31
N PHE A 4 -9.65 -0.20 2.28
CA PHE A 4 -8.72 -0.98 3.09
C PHE A 4 -8.54 -0.45 4.51
N ARG A 5 -8.33 0.87 4.69
CA ARG A 5 -8.13 1.48 6.01
C ARG A 5 -9.44 2.00 6.59
N GLY A 6 -10.28 2.61 5.76
CA GLY A 6 -11.58 3.12 6.19
C GLY A 6 -12.56 2.02 6.58
N PHE A 7 -12.76 1.04 5.70
CA PHE A 7 -13.73 -0.04 5.91
C PHE A 7 -13.10 -1.31 6.51
N LEU A 8 -12.22 -2.00 5.76
CA LEU A 8 -11.75 -3.34 6.12
C LEU A 8 -10.96 -3.36 7.43
N LEU A 9 -9.97 -2.48 7.61
CA LEU A 9 -9.20 -2.40 8.84
C LEU A 9 -10.09 -2.04 10.04
N THR A 10 -10.99 -1.08 9.89
CA THR A 10 -11.97 -0.73 10.93
C THR A 10 -12.87 -1.91 11.29
N ALA A 11 -13.34 -2.67 10.30
CA ALA A 11 -14.14 -3.87 10.51
C ALA A 11 -13.36 -4.96 11.26
N LEU A 12 -12.08 -5.17 10.92
CA LEU A 12 -11.20 -6.14 11.56
C LEU A 12 -10.82 -5.73 13.00
N LEU A 13 -10.71 -4.43 13.26
CA LEU A 13 -10.51 -3.89 14.62
C LEU A 13 -11.79 -4.05 15.46
N GLY A 14 -12.97 -3.97 14.85
CA GLY A 14 -14.25 -4.16 15.54
C GLY A 14 -14.44 -3.15 16.68
N LYS A 15 -14.75 -3.63 17.89
CA LYS A 15 -14.87 -2.80 19.10
C LYS A 15 -13.52 -2.43 19.73
N THR A 16 -12.43 -3.00 19.23
CA THR A 16 -11.11 -2.80 19.81
C THR A 16 -10.61 -1.43 19.41
N SER A 17 -10.65 -0.53 20.37
CA SER A 17 -10.19 0.86 20.22
C SER A 17 -8.66 0.94 20.11
N ARG A 18 -8.14 2.11 19.78
CA ARG A 18 -6.68 2.37 19.62
C ARG A 18 -5.84 2.01 20.84
N GLY A 19 -6.43 1.91 22.03
CA GLY A 19 -5.76 1.46 23.27
C GLY A 19 -6.02 0.00 23.65
N GLY A 20 -6.73 -0.77 22.82
CA GLY A 20 -7.08 -2.16 23.07
C GLY A 20 -5.92 -3.14 22.84
N ASP A 21 -6.26 -4.43 22.72
CA ASP A 21 -5.28 -5.49 22.53
C ASP A 21 -4.37 -5.24 21.30
N ARG A 22 -3.08 -5.04 21.57
CA ARG A 22 -2.05 -4.82 20.54
C ARG A 22 -1.97 -6.00 19.58
N TRP A 23 -2.25 -7.22 20.05
CA TRP A 23 -2.18 -8.41 19.21
C TRP A 23 -3.30 -8.44 18.18
N GLN A 24 -4.52 -8.05 18.59
CA GLN A 24 -5.62 -7.86 17.66
C GLN A 24 -5.35 -6.74 16.64
N GLN A 25 -4.79 -5.61 17.07
CA GLN A 25 -4.44 -4.51 16.15
C GLN A 25 -3.42 -4.96 15.09
N LEU A 26 -2.36 -5.65 15.51
CA LEU A 26 -1.36 -6.19 14.59
C LEU A 26 -1.97 -7.21 13.63
N ARG A 27 -2.81 -8.12 14.11
CA ARG A 27 -3.53 -9.06 13.24
C ARG A 27 -4.41 -8.34 12.21
N ALA A 28 -5.16 -7.32 12.62
CA ALA A 28 -6.01 -6.53 11.73
C ALA A 28 -5.19 -5.79 10.66
N VAL A 29 -4.03 -5.22 11.04
CA VAL A 29 -3.10 -4.59 10.09
C VAL A 29 -2.56 -5.63 9.12
N VAL A 30 -2.07 -6.78 9.58
CA VAL A 30 -1.52 -7.83 8.72
C VAL A 30 -2.57 -8.33 7.72
N LEU A 31 -3.78 -8.64 8.18
CA LEU A 31 -4.85 -9.16 7.33
C LEU A 31 -5.33 -8.13 6.30
N SER A 32 -5.57 -6.88 6.72
CA SER A 32 -5.96 -5.81 5.77
C SER A 32 -4.84 -5.49 4.76
N SER A 33 -3.58 -5.62 5.16
CA SER A 33 -2.42 -5.38 4.30
C SER A 33 -2.19 -6.52 3.31
N ALA A 34 -2.41 -7.76 3.71
CA ALA A 34 -2.42 -8.90 2.79
C ALA A 34 -3.53 -8.78 1.75
N ALA A 35 -4.74 -8.38 2.17
CA ALA A 35 -5.85 -8.11 1.25
C ALA A 35 -5.52 -6.96 0.29
N PHE A 36 -4.87 -5.90 0.79
CA PHE A 36 -4.38 -4.78 -0.03
C PHE A 36 -3.38 -5.26 -1.08
N GLY A 37 -2.36 -6.05 -0.71
CA GLY A 37 -1.40 -6.61 -1.65
C GLY A 37 -2.06 -7.54 -2.68
N ALA A 38 -2.96 -8.42 -2.24
CA ALA A 38 -3.69 -9.34 -3.12
C ALA A 38 -4.55 -8.59 -4.15
N PHE A 39 -5.18 -7.48 -3.77
CA PHE A 39 -5.95 -6.66 -4.68
C PHE A 39 -5.11 -6.02 -5.79
N HIS A 40 -3.82 -5.79 -5.54
CA HIS A 40 -2.88 -5.24 -6.53
C HIS A 40 -2.25 -6.33 -7.41
N CYS A 41 -2.39 -7.60 -7.06
CA CYS A 41 -2.09 -8.72 -7.95
C CYS A 41 -3.24 -8.91 -8.94
N SER A 42 -3.33 -8.07 -9.96
CA SER A 42 -4.32 -8.23 -11.01
C SER A 42 -4.00 -9.45 -11.89
N PRO A 43 -4.96 -10.34 -12.19
CA PRO A 43 -4.75 -11.44 -13.14
C PRO A 43 -4.50 -10.96 -14.58
N TRP A 44 -4.78 -9.67 -14.86
CA TRP A 44 -4.57 -9.02 -16.15
C TRP A 44 -3.21 -8.33 -16.26
N GLN A 45 -2.44 -8.27 -15.17
CA GLN A 45 -1.08 -7.73 -15.18
C GLN A 45 -0.07 -8.86 -15.41
N SER A 46 0.86 -8.64 -16.33
CA SER A 46 1.91 -9.57 -16.78
C SER A 46 2.85 -10.06 -15.67
N HIS A 47 2.73 -9.54 -14.46
CA HIS A 47 3.69 -9.71 -13.37
C HIS A 47 3.23 -10.71 -12.29
N GLY A 48 2.03 -11.30 -12.44
CA GLY A 48 1.53 -12.35 -11.55
C GLY A 48 1.48 -11.92 -10.08
N LEU A 49 2.13 -12.68 -9.19
CA LEU A 49 2.16 -12.42 -7.74
C LEU A 49 3.32 -11.54 -7.28
N ARG A 50 4.20 -11.08 -8.19
CA ARG A 50 5.36 -10.27 -7.84
C ARG A 50 5.05 -9.00 -7.02
N PRO A 51 3.99 -8.22 -7.30
CA PRO A 51 3.72 -7.02 -6.52
C PRO A 51 3.23 -7.35 -5.10
N PHE A 52 2.76 -8.57 -4.82
CA PHE A 52 2.11 -8.90 -3.55
C PHE A 52 2.89 -8.43 -2.31
N LEU A 53 4.16 -8.84 -2.20
CA LEU A 53 5.00 -8.56 -1.04
C LEU A 53 5.31 -7.06 -0.86
N PRO A 54 5.81 -6.32 -1.88
CA PRO A 54 6.05 -4.89 -1.73
C PRO A 54 4.75 -4.12 -1.43
N THR A 55 3.66 -4.39 -2.14
CA THR A 55 2.40 -3.67 -1.93
C THR A 55 1.77 -4.02 -0.58
N ALA A 56 1.83 -5.29 -0.13
CA ALA A 56 1.37 -5.66 1.21
C ALA A 56 2.22 -5.01 2.31
N SER A 57 3.54 -4.91 2.12
CA SER A 57 4.44 -4.24 3.07
C SER A 57 4.10 -2.76 3.21
N LEU A 58 3.84 -2.08 2.08
CA LEU A 58 3.33 -0.71 2.08
C LEU A 58 1.97 -0.61 2.79
N GLY A 59 1.12 -1.62 2.60
CA GLY A 59 -0.11 -1.76 3.35
C GLY A 59 0.10 -1.75 4.87
N VAL A 60 1.14 -2.43 5.37
CA VAL A 60 1.44 -2.44 6.81
C VAL A 60 1.76 -1.01 7.27
N VAL A 61 2.57 -0.27 6.51
CA VAL A 61 2.89 1.14 6.80
C VAL A 61 1.62 1.98 6.88
N PHE A 62 0.73 1.87 5.90
CA PHE A 62 -0.55 2.60 5.89
C PHE A 62 -1.47 2.23 7.06
N GLY A 63 -1.52 0.95 7.43
CA GLY A 63 -2.25 0.49 8.61
C GLY A 63 -1.71 1.08 9.91
N LEU A 64 -0.38 1.12 10.07
CA LEU A 64 0.27 1.72 11.23
C LEU A 64 0.06 3.25 11.29
N VAL A 65 0.12 3.94 10.15
CA VAL A 65 -0.21 5.37 10.06
C VAL A 65 -1.66 5.62 10.47
N PHE A 66 -2.60 4.79 10.03
CA PHE A 66 -4.01 4.91 10.42
C PHE A 66 -4.24 4.71 11.92
N LEU A 67 -3.61 3.68 12.50
CA LEU A 67 -3.70 3.39 13.93
C LEU A 67 -3.11 4.51 14.77
N LYS A 68 -1.97 5.08 14.36
CA LYS A 68 -1.31 6.17 15.07
C LYS A 68 -2.04 7.51 14.93
N SER A 69 -2.46 7.85 13.72
CA SER A 69 -2.88 9.22 13.41
C SER A 69 -4.28 9.55 13.91
N GLY A 70 -5.27 8.69 13.68
CA GLY A 70 -6.62 9.23 13.68
C GLY A 70 -7.40 8.93 12.43
N ASP A 71 -6.69 9.02 11.32
CA ASP A 71 -7.22 9.84 10.26
C ASP A 71 -6.97 9.16 8.92
N LEU A 72 -8.07 8.94 8.21
CA LEU A 72 -8.02 8.36 6.88
C LEU A 72 -7.34 9.31 5.89
N LEU A 73 -7.51 10.63 6.06
CA LEU A 73 -6.88 11.62 5.18
C LEU A 73 -5.36 11.55 5.28
N ALA A 74 -4.81 11.42 6.50
CA ALA A 74 -3.36 11.23 6.68
C ALA A 74 -2.83 10.03 5.88
N VAL A 75 -3.53 8.88 5.91
CA VAL A 75 -3.14 7.71 5.13
C VAL A 75 -3.26 7.97 3.63
N VAL A 76 -4.33 8.62 3.19
CA VAL A 76 -4.53 8.99 1.77
C VAL A 76 -3.38 9.87 1.29
N LEU A 77 -2.98 10.87 2.07
CA LEU A 77 -1.86 11.75 1.71
C LEU A 77 -0.54 10.99 1.62
N VAL A 78 -0.26 10.08 2.57
CA VAL A 78 0.94 9.22 2.53
C VAL A 78 0.93 8.31 1.30
N HIS A 79 -0.23 7.73 0.96
CA HIS A 79 -0.37 6.91 -0.24
C HIS A 79 -0.15 7.76 -1.51
N GLN A 80 -0.77 8.93 -1.62
CA GLN A 80 -0.57 9.81 -2.77
C GLN A 80 0.87 10.30 -2.89
N ALA A 81 1.55 10.57 -1.77
CA ALA A 81 2.97 10.93 -1.77
C ALA A 81 3.84 9.79 -2.28
N TRP A 82 3.58 8.55 -1.87
CA TRP A 82 4.29 7.36 -2.37
C TRP A 82 4.11 7.19 -3.88
N ASN A 83 2.87 7.29 -4.37
CA ASN A 83 2.58 7.15 -5.80
C ASN A 83 3.18 8.30 -6.62
N GLY A 84 3.06 9.54 -6.13
CA GLY A 84 3.61 10.72 -6.77
C GLY A 84 5.13 10.67 -6.88
N PHE A 85 5.81 10.22 -5.82
CA PHE A 85 7.25 10.02 -5.83
C PHE A 85 7.69 9.01 -6.89
N HIS A 86 7.00 7.87 -7.00
CA HIS A 86 7.31 6.85 -8.01
C HIS A 86 7.07 7.35 -9.44
N MET A 87 5.96 8.02 -9.68
CA MET A 87 5.66 8.61 -10.98
C MET A 87 6.70 9.67 -11.37
N LEU A 88 7.12 10.49 -10.41
CA LEU A 88 8.18 11.48 -10.63
C LEU A 88 9.52 10.79 -10.97
N LEU A 89 9.90 9.75 -10.24
CA LEU A 89 11.13 9.00 -10.50
C LEU A 89 11.12 8.38 -11.92
N LEU A 90 10.01 7.76 -12.31
CA LEU A 90 9.85 7.21 -13.66
C LEU A 90 9.92 8.30 -14.74
N ALA A 91 9.29 9.46 -14.51
CA ALA A 91 9.35 10.60 -15.44
C ALA A 91 10.78 11.15 -15.59
N LEU A 92 11.53 11.24 -14.48
CA LEU A 92 12.93 11.69 -14.50
C LEU A 92 13.82 10.69 -15.26
N LEU A 93 13.66 9.38 -15.02
CA LEU A 93 14.38 8.34 -15.76
C LEU A 93 14.09 8.39 -17.25
N ALA A 94 12.82 8.57 -17.63
CA ALA A 94 12.42 8.71 -19.03
C ALA A 94 13.02 9.96 -19.67
N GLY A 95 13.01 11.10 -18.96
CA GLY A 95 13.64 12.35 -19.41
C GLY A 95 15.16 12.24 -19.56
N TRP A 96 15.80 11.35 -18.81
CA TRP A 96 17.22 11.00 -18.93
C TRP A 96 17.53 10.01 -20.08
N GLY A 97 16.52 9.60 -20.86
CA GLY A 97 16.71 8.70 -22.00
C GLY A 97 16.83 7.22 -21.60
N ALA A 98 16.32 6.83 -20.44
CA ALA A 98 16.26 5.41 -20.06
C ALA A 98 15.47 4.60 -21.11
N SER A 99 15.96 3.40 -21.42
CA SER A 99 15.30 2.53 -22.40
C SER A 99 13.92 2.08 -21.91
N PRO A 100 12.99 1.73 -22.82
CA PRO A 100 11.66 1.22 -22.42
C PRO A 100 11.74 0.03 -21.46
N LYS A 101 12.71 -0.87 -21.66
CA LYS A 101 12.93 -2.03 -20.78
C LYS A 101 13.40 -1.61 -19.37
N ALA A 102 14.21 -0.56 -19.26
CA ALA A 102 14.64 -0.04 -17.97
C ALA A 102 13.47 0.63 -17.22
N LEU A 103 12.61 1.36 -17.94
CA LEU A 103 11.40 1.96 -17.37
C LEU A 103 10.38 0.90 -16.93
N GLU A 104 10.22 -0.17 -17.70
CA GLU A 104 9.37 -1.32 -17.34
C GLU A 104 9.88 -2.00 -16.07
N LEU A 105 11.18 -2.29 -15.98
CA LEU A 105 11.79 -2.87 -14.78
C LEU A 105 11.65 -1.96 -13.56
N ALA A 106 11.86 -0.65 -13.73
CA ALA A 106 11.63 0.32 -12.69
C ALA A 106 10.17 0.28 -12.23
N ALA A 107 9.21 0.37 -13.15
CA ALA A 107 7.78 0.35 -12.81
C ALA A 107 7.37 -0.94 -12.06
N ILE A 108 7.95 -2.09 -12.41
CA ILE A 108 7.71 -3.36 -11.72
C ILE A 108 8.29 -3.38 -10.30
N CYS A 109 9.47 -2.79 -10.09
CA CYS A 109 10.10 -2.71 -8.77
C CYS A 109 9.34 -1.80 -7.79
N TYR A 110 8.44 -0.97 -8.31
CA TYR A 110 7.81 0.12 -7.59
C TYR A 110 6.28 -0.03 -7.41
N ALA A 111 5.68 -1.05 -8.04
CA ALA A 111 4.28 -1.47 -7.87
C ALA A 111 4.15 -2.54 -6.76
#